data_AF-A0A846ZPA8-F1
#
_entry.id   AF-A0A846ZPA8-F1
#
_cell.length_a   1.000
_cell.length_b   1.000
_cell.length_c   1.000
_cell.angle_alpha   90.00
_cell.angle_beta   90.00
_cell.angle_gamma   90.00
#
_symmetry.space_group_name_H-M   'P 1'
#
loop_
_entity.id
_entity.type
_entity.pdbx_description
1 polymer ?
#
loop_
_entity_poly.entity_id
_entity_poly.type
_entity_poly.pdbx_seq_one_letter_code
_entity_poly.pdbx_strand_id
1 'polypeptide(L)'
;MAAQDKVIASILVLHSMLGAVWTYWMASRFGFPVLFLIFNIALVLVGLAAGIGWFRERRWAAWLGSLFFAMQLIHIATTNFHFSFTLGFSMIVAMGWFGVARVGINLFALVMLFWLGVRVAVSGSPFKRSSALPDASGS
;
A
#
# COMPACT_ATOMS: atom_id res chain seq x y z
N MET A 1 10.58 -4.03 -18.03
CA MET A 1 10.17 -4.40 -16.65
C MET A 1 11.09 -5.43 -15.99
N ALA A 2 11.67 -5.11 -14.83
CA ALA A 2 12.46 -6.06 -14.03
C ALA A 2 11.56 -7.08 -13.32
N ALA A 3 12.10 -8.25 -12.95
CA ALA A 3 11.34 -9.28 -12.22
C ALA A 3 10.74 -8.73 -10.91
N GLN A 4 11.49 -7.90 -10.19
CA GLN A 4 11.04 -7.26 -8.95
C GLN A 4 9.81 -6.36 -9.16
N ASP A 5 9.75 -5.63 -10.28
CA ASP A 5 8.60 -4.76 -10.60
C ASP A 5 7.32 -5.57 -10.77
N LYS A 6 7.43 -6.74 -11.42
CA LYS A 6 6.31 -7.67 -11.58
C LYS A 6 5.84 -8.19 -10.22
N VAL A 7 6.78 -8.51 -9.32
CA VAL A 7 6.43 -9.00 -7.97
C VAL A 7 5.72 -7.92 -7.17
N ILE A 8 6.24 -6.69 -7.13
CA ILE A 8 5.60 -5.57 -6.42
C ILE A 8 4.19 -5.30 -6.97
N ALA A 9 4.05 -5.25 -8.31
CA ALA A 9 2.77 -5.03 -8.96
C ALA A 9 1.76 -6.14 -8.66
N SER A 10 2.19 -7.41 -8.74
CA SER A 10 1.36 -8.57 -8.39
C SER A 10 0.93 -8.54 -6.93
N ILE A 11 1.82 -8.17 -6.00
CA ILE A 11 1.49 -8.04 -4.59
C ILE A 11 0.43 -6.96 -4.40
N LEU A 12 0.59 -5.77 -4.98
CA LEU A 12 -0.40 -4.68 -4.89
C LEU A 12 -1.79 -5.14 -5.39
N VAL A 13 -1.85 -5.78 -6.54
CA VAL A 13 -3.12 -6.29 -7.11
C VAL A 13 -3.73 -7.36 -6.21
N LEU A 14 -2.95 -8.38 -5.83
CA LEU A 14 -3.44 -9.48 -5.01
C LEU A 14 -3.92 -8.99 -3.64
N HIS A 15 -3.17 -8.10 -3.00
CA HIS A 15 -3.50 -7.56 -1.69
C HIS A 15 -4.78 -6.73 -1.74
N SER A 16 -4.95 -5.89 -2.77
CA SER A 16 -6.21 -5.16 -2.98
C SER A 16 -7.39 -6.10 -3.24
N MET A 17 -7.22 -7.15 -4.05
CA MET A 17 -8.30 -8.11 -4.31
C MET A 17 -8.71 -8.85 -3.04
N LEU A 18 -7.75 -9.37 -2.29
CA LEU A 18 -8.01 -10.04 -1.01
C LEU A 18 -8.67 -9.08 0.00
N GLY A 19 -8.19 -7.83 0.04
CA GLY A 19 -8.78 -6.78 0.85
C GLY A 19 -10.24 -6.48 0.49
N ALA A 20 -10.57 -6.43 -0.80
CA ALA A 20 -11.93 -6.22 -1.28
C ALA A 20 -12.84 -7.39 -0.87
N VAL A 21 -12.38 -8.63 -1.08
CA VAL A 21 -13.12 -9.84 -0.69
C VAL A 21 -13.35 -9.87 0.82
N TRP A 22 -12.32 -9.59 1.61
CA TRP A 22 -12.42 -9.55 3.07
C TRP A 22 -13.39 -8.46 3.54
N THR A 23 -13.29 -7.25 2.98
CA THR A 23 -14.18 -6.13 3.30
C THR A 23 -15.63 -6.47 3.00
N TYR A 24 -15.90 -7.03 1.82
CA TYR A 24 -17.24 -7.47 1.42
C TYR A 24 -17.78 -8.58 2.33
N TRP A 25 -16.97 -9.60 2.61
CA TRP A 25 -17.34 -10.71 3.48
C TRP A 25 -17.68 -10.24 4.90
N MET A 26 -16.83 -9.39 5.49
CA MET A 26 -17.09 -8.85 6.83
C MET A 26 -18.31 -7.91 6.85
N ALA A 27 -18.48 -7.06 5.84
CA ALA A 27 -19.63 -6.17 5.73
C ALA A 27 -20.96 -6.93 5.60
N SER A 28 -20.98 -8.01 4.81
CA SER A 28 -22.17 -8.85 4.65
C SER A 28 -22.52 -9.66 5.89
N ARG A 29 -21.56 -9.96 6.77
CA ARG A 29 -21.76 -10.78 7.97
C ARG A 29 -22.10 -9.99 9.23
N PHE A 30 -21.40 -8.87 9.44
CA PHE A 30 -21.46 -8.14 10.71
C PHE A 30 -22.06 -6.74 10.57
N GLY A 31 -22.17 -6.23 9.34
CA GLY A 31 -22.42 -4.81 9.10
C GLY A 31 -21.22 -3.95 9.50
N PHE A 32 -21.04 -2.82 8.82
CA PHE A 32 -20.00 -1.84 9.17
C PHE A 32 -20.51 -0.42 9.05
N PRO A 33 -19.88 0.53 9.76
CA PRO A 33 -20.06 1.95 9.48
C PRO A 33 -19.77 2.25 8.01
N VAL A 34 -20.63 3.03 7.37
CA VAL A 34 -20.48 3.40 5.94
C VAL A 34 -19.11 4.02 5.65
N LEU A 35 -18.59 4.83 6.58
CA LEU A 35 -17.24 5.42 6.46
C LEU A 35 -16.14 4.36 6.35
N PHE A 36 -16.23 3.26 7.12
CA PHE A 36 -15.26 2.17 7.05
C PHE A 36 -15.26 1.52 5.66
N LEU A 37 -16.44 1.30 5.08
CA LEU A 37 -16.57 0.77 3.71
C LEU A 37 -15.98 1.72 2.68
N ILE A 38 -16.29 3.02 2.77
CA ILE A 38 -15.77 4.04 1.84
C ILE A 38 -14.24 4.04 1.86
N PHE A 39 -13.60 4.10 3.04
CA PHE A 39 -12.16 4.14 3.13
C PHE A 39 -11.49 2.83 2.65
N ASN A 40 -12.06 1.66 2.96
CA ASN A 40 -11.51 0.40 2.47
C ASN A 40 -11.65 0.25 0.96
N ILE A 41 -12.79 0.63 0.38
CA ILE A 41 -12.98 0.63 -1.08
C ILE A 41 -12.00 1.60 -1.74
N ALA A 42 -11.85 2.82 -1.19
CA ALA A 42 -10.86 3.78 -1.70
C ALA A 42 -9.44 3.20 -1.66
N LEU A 43 -9.06 2.54 -0.57
CA LEU A 43 -7.75 1.92 -0.42
C LEU A 43 -7.54 0.75 -1.41
N VAL A 44 -8.57 -0.08 -1.63
CA VAL A 44 -8.58 -1.12 -2.67
C VAL A 44 -8.32 -0.51 -4.05
N LEU A 45 -9.05 0.56 -4.40
CA LEU A 45 -8.89 1.26 -5.68
C LEU A 45 -7.48 1.84 -5.84
N VAL A 46 -6.92 2.43 -4.78
CA VAL A 46 -5.55 2.95 -4.77
C VAL A 46 -4.54 1.82 -5.03
N GLY A 47 -4.67 0.68 -4.35
CA GLY A 47 -3.74 -0.44 -4.54
C GLY A 47 -3.89 -1.11 -5.92
N LEU A 48 -5.11 -1.23 -6.46
CA LEU A 48 -5.33 -1.73 -7.83
C LEU A 48 -4.76 -0.77 -8.87
N ALA A 49 -5.04 0.53 -8.73
CA ALA A 49 -4.50 1.55 -9.62
C ALA A 49 -2.97 1.56 -9.56
N ALA A 50 -2.38 1.47 -8.37
CA ALA A 50 -0.94 1.35 -8.19
C ALA A 50 -0.39 0.09 -8.90
N GLY A 51 -0.95 -1.10 -8.66
CA GLY A 51 -0.48 -2.33 -9.27
C GLY A 51 -0.60 -2.34 -10.80
N ILE A 52 -1.76 -1.97 -11.35
CA ILE A 52 -1.98 -1.86 -12.80
C ILE A 52 -1.10 -0.77 -13.42
N GLY A 53 -1.00 0.38 -12.76
CA GLY A 53 -0.11 1.47 -13.17
C GLY A 53 1.35 1.02 -13.22
N TRP A 54 1.78 0.20 -12.26
CA TRP A 54 3.13 -0.35 -12.20
C TRP A 54 3.39 -1.33 -13.35
N PHE A 55 2.42 -2.19 -13.69
CA PHE A 55 2.49 -3.03 -14.90
C PHE A 55 2.56 -2.23 -16.20
N ARG A 56 2.10 -0.97 -16.20
CA ARG A 56 2.19 -0.04 -17.32
C ARG A 56 3.37 0.92 -17.21
N GLU A 57 4.31 0.65 -16.30
CA GLU A 57 5.50 1.46 -16.03
C GLU A 57 5.19 2.95 -15.78
N ARG A 58 4.02 3.25 -15.19
CA ARG A 58 3.57 4.62 -14.92
C ARG A 58 4.17 5.16 -13.62
N ARG A 59 4.75 6.37 -13.68
CA ARG A 59 5.42 7.00 -12.51
C ARG A 59 4.51 7.26 -11.32
N TRP A 60 3.24 7.59 -11.57
CA TRP A 60 2.28 7.81 -10.48
C TRP A 60 1.98 6.53 -9.68
N ALA A 61 2.24 5.35 -10.24
CA ALA A 61 2.05 4.08 -9.56
C ALA A 61 2.94 3.93 -8.32
N ALA A 62 4.15 4.49 -8.37
CA ALA A 62 5.06 4.51 -7.23
C ALA A 62 4.48 5.28 -6.05
N TRP A 63 3.94 6.47 -6.31
CA TRP A 63 3.32 7.30 -5.28
C TRP A 63 2.07 6.64 -4.68
N LEU A 64 1.22 6.05 -5.52
CA LEU A 64 0.04 5.33 -5.03
C LEU A 64 0.41 4.06 -4.24
N GLY A 65 1.44 3.32 -4.67
CA GLY A 65 1.94 2.15 -3.95
C GLY A 65 2.50 2.52 -2.58
N SER A 66 3.29 3.60 -2.50
CA SER A 66 3.76 4.14 -1.22
C SER A 66 2.61 4.55 -0.30
N LEU A 67 1.62 5.27 -0.84
CA LEU A 67 0.43 5.68 -0.09
C LEU A 67 -0.35 4.47 0.43
N PHE A 68 -0.54 3.45 -0.42
CA PHE A 68 -1.25 2.22 -0.08
C PHE A 68 -0.61 1.48 1.09
N PHE A 69 0.71 1.30 1.09
CA PHE A 69 1.40 0.64 2.20
C PHE A 69 1.52 1.54 3.44
N ALA A 70 1.72 2.86 3.26
CA ALA A 70 1.79 3.80 4.38
C ALA A 70 0.49 3.84 5.19
N MET A 71 -0.67 3.86 4.52
CA MET A 71 -1.98 3.83 5.19
C MET A 71 -2.21 2.54 5.98
N GLN A 72 -1.54 1.46 5.63
CA GLN A 72 -1.66 0.15 6.28
C GLN A 72 -0.68 -0.07 7.43
N LEU A 73 0.27 0.86 7.65
CA LEU A 73 1.28 0.73 8.70
C LEU A 73 0.67 0.76 10.09
N ILE A 74 -0.23 1.72 10.33
CA ILE A 74 -0.71 2.02 11.68
C ILE A 74 -1.97 1.21 11.96
N HIS A 75 -1.90 0.42 13.01
CA HIS A 75 -3.03 -0.30 13.58
C HIS A 75 -3.33 0.25 14.96
N ILE A 76 -4.60 0.57 15.24
CA ILE A 76 -5.02 1.04 16.56
C ILE A 76 -6.13 0.12 17.04
N ALA A 77 -5.85 -0.59 18.13
CA ALA A 77 -6.80 -1.44 18.81
C ALA A 77 -7.03 -0.92 20.22
N THR A 78 -8.28 -0.70 20.60
CA THR A 78 -8.72 -0.36 21.96
C THR A 78 -9.77 -1.37 22.39
N THR A 79 -10.09 -1.41 23.69
CA THR A 79 -11.04 -2.36 24.26
C THR A 79 -12.41 -2.35 23.58
N ASN A 80 -12.84 -1.19 23.07
CA ASN A 80 -14.16 -1.01 22.45
C ASN A 80 -14.10 -0.74 20.94
N PHE A 81 -12.90 -0.53 20.38
CA PHE A 81 -12.73 -0.10 19.00
C PHE A 81 -11.45 -0.67 18.41
N HIS A 82 -11.60 -1.52 17.40
CA HIS A 82 -10.51 -2.04 16.59
C HIS A 82 -10.52 -1.35 15.23
N PHE A 83 -9.44 -0.64 14.91
CA PHE A 83 -9.29 0.06 13.65
C PHE A 83 -8.00 -0.35 12.96
N SER A 84 -8.19 -0.96 11.79
CA SER A 84 -7.12 -1.42 10.93
C SER A 84 -7.50 -1.15 9.49
N PHE A 85 -6.55 -0.62 8.72
CA PHE A 85 -6.64 -0.60 7.26
C PHE A 85 -5.97 -1.80 6.60
N THR A 86 -5.58 -2.81 7.37
CA THR A 86 -4.94 -4.04 6.86
C THR A 86 -5.86 -4.75 5.88
N LEU A 87 -5.52 -4.72 4.60
CA LEU A 87 -6.24 -5.41 3.54
C LEU A 87 -5.57 -6.78 3.28
N GLY A 88 -6.16 -7.88 3.74
CA GLY A 88 -5.58 -9.22 3.49
C GLY A 88 -4.42 -9.56 4.43
N PHE A 89 -3.19 -9.72 3.90
CA PHE A 89 -2.04 -10.18 4.70
C PHE A 89 -1.62 -9.12 5.72
N SER A 90 -1.65 -9.46 7.00
CA SER A 90 -1.12 -8.59 8.06
C SER A 90 -0.38 -9.39 9.11
N MET A 91 0.75 -8.85 9.53
CA MET A 91 1.46 -9.29 10.72
C MET A 91 1.61 -8.07 11.61
N ILE A 92 0.74 -7.99 12.62
CA ILE A 92 0.66 -6.83 13.50
C ILE A 92 1.49 -7.12 14.75
N VAL A 93 2.56 -6.36 14.93
CA VAL A 93 3.27 -6.31 16.22
C VAL A 93 2.70 -5.15 17.00
N ALA A 94 2.07 -5.43 18.14
CA ALA A 94 1.45 -4.41 18.98
C ALA A 94 2.13 -4.30 20.35
N MET A 95 2.34 -3.06 20.78
CA MET A 95 2.66 -2.75 22.17
C MET A 95 1.41 -2.21 22.85
N GLY A 96 1.08 -2.76 24.01
CA GLY A 96 0.00 -2.26 24.86
C GLY A 96 0.51 -1.16 25.77
N TRP A 97 -0.12 0.02 25.74
CA TRP A 97 0.06 1.03 26.78
C TRP A 97 -1.06 0.88 27.80
N PHE A 98 -0.70 0.53 29.04
CA PHE A 98 -1.55 0.60 30.23
C PHE A 98 -2.99 0.07 30.05
N GLY A 99 -3.18 -1.08 29.40
CA GLY A 99 -4.46 -1.81 29.41
C GLY A 99 -5.62 -1.23 28.57
N VAL A 100 -5.47 -0.05 27.96
CA VAL A 100 -6.59 0.64 27.27
C VAL A 100 -6.40 0.74 25.76
N ALA A 101 -5.16 0.86 25.29
CA ALA A 101 -4.85 0.98 23.86
C ALA A 101 -3.63 0.13 23.47
N ARG A 102 -3.75 -0.55 22.34
CA ARG A 102 -2.71 -1.31 21.66
C ARG A 102 -2.45 -0.63 20.33
N VAL A 103 -1.26 -0.07 20.18
CA VAL A 103 -0.81 0.44 18.88
C VAL A 103 0.02 -0.65 18.24
N GLY A 104 -0.36 -1.02 17.03
CA GLY A 104 0.28 -2.04 16.23
C GLY A 104 0.91 -1.48 14.97
N ILE A 105 1.99 -2.12 14.52
CA ILE A 105 2.61 -1.87 13.23
C ILE A 105 2.42 -3.09 12.35
N ASN A 106 1.91 -2.90 11.13
CA ASN A 106 1.87 -3.96 10.13
C ASN A 106 3.27 -4.15 9.50
N LEU A 107 3.98 -5.20 9.95
CA LEU A 107 5.33 -5.49 9.46
C LEU A 107 5.37 -5.76 7.95
N PHE A 108 4.33 -6.39 7.40
CA PHE A 108 4.26 -6.64 5.97
C PHE A 108 4.22 -5.31 5.19
N ALA A 109 3.36 -4.38 5.60
CA ALA A 109 3.29 -3.05 4.99
C ALA A 109 4.61 -2.29 5.14
N LEU A 110 5.29 -2.41 6.27
CA LEU A 110 6.59 -1.79 6.50
C LEU A 110 7.67 -2.33 5.54
N VAL A 111 7.78 -3.66 5.43
CA VAL A 111 8.74 -4.31 4.53
C VAL A 111 8.46 -3.92 3.08
N MET A 112 7.19 -3.95 2.68
CA MET A 112 6.80 -3.57 1.32
C MET A 112 7.06 -2.09 1.03
N LEU A 113 6.75 -1.20 1.97
CA LEU A 113 7.02 0.24 1.83
C LEU A 113 8.52 0.50 1.69
N PHE A 114 9.34 -0.14 2.52
CA PHE A 114 10.79 -0.04 2.43
C PHE A 114 11.32 -0.57 1.10
N TRP A 115 10.88 -1.76 0.68
CA TRP A 115 11.31 -2.36 -0.58
C TRP A 115 10.91 -1.49 -1.79
N LEU A 116 9.69 -0.97 -1.78
CA LEU A 116 9.19 -0.06 -2.81
C LEU A 116 10.00 1.25 -2.84
N GLY A 117 10.33 1.82 -1.67
CA GLY A 117 11.19 2.99 -1.56
C GLY A 117 12.59 2.77 -2.14
N VAL A 118 13.23 1.66 -1.79
CA VAL A 118 14.54 1.27 -2.35
C VAL A 118 14.43 1.12 -3.87
N ARG A 119 13.38 0.43 -4.37
CA ARG A 119 13.21 0.20 -5.81
C ARG A 119 13.03 1.51 -6.59
N VAL A 120 12.32 2.48 -6.03
CA VAL A 120 12.14 3.81 -6.64
C VAL A 120 13.45 4.60 -6.67
N ALA A 121 14.31 4.45 -5.65
CA ALA A 121 15.57 5.18 -5.53
C ALA A 121 16.71 4.65 -6.44
N VAL A 122 16.70 3.36 -6.81
CA VAL A 122 17.75 2.72 -7.61
C VAL A 122 17.86 3.31 -9.03
N SER A 123 19.10 3.51 -9.50
CA SER A 123 19.42 3.96 -10.87
C SER A 123 18.99 2.94 -11.91
N GLY A 124 18.30 3.37 -12.97
CA GLY A 124 17.65 2.48 -13.95
C GLY A 124 16.19 2.13 -13.63
N SER A 125 15.62 2.75 -12.59
CA SER A 125 14.17 2.73 -12.37
C SER A 125 13.44 3.49 -13.49
N PRO A 126 12.34 2.95 -14.07
CA PRO A 126 11.51 3.68 -15.04
C PRO A 126 10.90 4.97 -14.45
N PHE A 127 10.99 5.12 -13.13
CA PHE A 127 10.44 6.24 -12.38
C PHE A 127 11.40 7.42 -12.19
N LYS A 128 12.71 7.24 -12.43
CA LYS A 128 13.65 8.38 -12.48
C LYS A 128 13.45 9.15 -13.79
N ARG A 129 13.37 10.48 -13.72
CA ARG A 129 13.37 11.35 -14.90
C ARG A 129 14.79 11.35 -15.46
N SER A 130 14.98 10.89 -16.69
CA SER A 130 16.20 11.21 -17.43
C SER A 130 16.23 12.73 -17.57
N SER A 131 17.02 13.39 -16.75
CA SER A 131 17.48 14.75 -17.03
C SER A 131 18.37 14.63 -18.26
N ALA A 132 17.76 14.62 -19.44
CA ALA A 132 18.48 14.91 -20.66
C ALA A 132 19.08 16.30 -20.45
N LEU A 133 20.41 16.35 -20.32
CA LEU A 133 21.15 17.60 -20.43
C LEU A 133 20.71 18.22 -21.77
N PRO A 134 20.33 19.51 -21.82
CA PRO A 134 20.20 20.17 -23.11
C PRO A 134 21.56 20.11 -23.80
N ASP A 135 21.59 19.53 -25.01
CA ASP A 135 22.80 19.50 -25.84
C ASP A 135 23.29 20.95 -26.01
N ALA A 136 24.42 21.25 -25.36
CA ALA A 136 25.11 22.53 -25.45
C ALA A 136 25.90 22.63 -26.77
N SER A 137 25.35 22.14 -27.89
CA SER A 137 25.94 22.27 -29.23
C SER A 137 25.10 23.24 -30.05
N GLY A 138 25.22 24.52 -29.72
CA GLY A 138 24.56 25.62 -30.42
C GLY A 138 25.41 26.88 -30.34
N SER A 139 26.61 26.84 -30.91
CA SER A 139 27.42 28.02 -31.24
C SER A 139 28.30 27.72 -32.45
#